data_AF-A0A850RZL1-F1
#
_entry.id   AF-A0A850RZL1-F1
#
_cell.length_a   1.000
_cell.length_b   1.000
_cell.length_c   1.000
_cell.angle_alpha   90.00
_cell.angle_beta   90.00
_cell.angle_gamma   90.00
#
_symmetry.space_group_name_H-M   'P 1'
#
loop_
_entity.id
_entity.type
_entity.pdbx_description
1 polymer ?
#
loop_
_entity_poly.entity_id
_entity_poly.type
_entity_poly.pdbx_seq_one_letter_code
_entity_poly.pdbx_strand_id
1 'polypeptide(L)' 'MSKSLKRAVNLRIDESLIDQAKALNVNLSQTLEASLVEVLRQKQRESWLAENKDAVKAYNSRIEKQGLFSDGLRQF' A
#
# COMPACT_ATOMS: atom_id res chain seq x y z
N MET A 1 3.29 -16.09 -14.17
CA MET A 1 3.67 -14.76 -13.61
C MET A 1 5.08 -14.44 -14.08
N SER A 2 5.28 -13.36 -14.83
CA SER A 2 6.60 -12.99 -15.34
C SER A 2 7.53 -12.62 -14.17
N LYS A 3 8.65 -13.33 -14.04
CA LYS A 3 9.72 -12.98 -13.10
C LYS A 3 10.22 -11.57 -13.45
N SER A 4 9.95 -10.60 -12.59
CA SER A 4 10.45 -9.24 -12.76
C SER A 4 11.97 -9.26 -12.73
N LEU A 5 12.59 -8.57 -13.70
CA LEU A 5 14.04 -8.39 -13.73
C LEU A 5 14.44 -7.52 -12.54
N LYS A 6 15.11 -8.11 -11.55
CA LYS A 6 15.65 -7.37 -10.41
C LYS A 6 16.80 -6.49 -10.90
N ARG A 7 16.78 -5.21 -10.53
CA ARG A 7 17.87 -4.26 -10.80
C ARG A 7 18.68 -4.08 -9.53
N ALA A 8 20.00 -4.23 -9.62
CA ALA A 8 20.90 -3.87 -8.53
C ALA A 8 20.93 -2.34 -8.37
N VAL A 9 20.81 -1.87 -7.13
CA VAL A 9 20.83 -0.44 -6.79
C VAL A 9 21.84 -0.23 -5.67
N ASN A 10 22.72 0.75 -5.84
CA ASN A 10 23.65 1.17 -4.80
C ASN A 10 22.97 2.17 -3.87
N LEU A 11 23.07 1.95 -2.56
CA LEU A 11 22.42 2.74 -1.53
C LEU A 11 23.33 2.84 -0.31
N ARG A 12 23.13 3.88 0.50
CA ARG A 12 23.87 4.11 1.74
C ARG A 12 22.94 3.82 2.92
N ILE A 13 23.38 2.94 3.81
CA ILE A 13 22.71 2.61 5.07
C ILE A 13 23.75 2.77 6.19
N ASP A 14 23.26 3.10 7.38
CA ASP A 14 24.07 3.13 8.59
C ASP A 14 24.80 1.79 8.80
N GLU A 15 26.11 1.85 9.04
CA GLU A 15 26.96 0.68 9.21
C GLU A 15 26.52 -0.19 10.40
N SER A 16 26.11 0.45 11.50
CA SER A 16 25.64 -0.26 12.70
C SER A 16 24.38 -1.09 12.44
N LEU A 17 23.51 -0.65 11.52
CA LEU A 17 22.31 -1.39 11.12
C LEU A 17 22.67 -2.58 10.23
N ILE A 18 23.65 -2.42 9.35
CA ILE A 18 24.15 -3.52 8.50
C ILE A 18 24.76 -4.62 9.38
N ASP A 19 25.55 -4.24 10.38
CA ASP A 19 26.20 -5.20 11.28
C ASP A 19 25.18 -5.95 12.15
N GLN A 20 24.18 -5.24 12.69
CA GLN A 20 23.07 -5.88 13.39
C GLN A 20 22.28 -6.83 12.49
N ALA A 21 21.97 -6.42 11.26
CA ALA A 21 21.27 -7.26 10.30
C ALA A 21 22.05 -8.54 9.97
N LYS A 22 23.37 -8.43 9.77
CA LYS A 22 24.25 -9.58 9.55
C LYS A 22 24.30 -10.50 10.78
N ALA A 23 24.46 -9.94 11.98
CA ALA A 23 24.50 -10.71 13.22
C ALA A 23 23.20 -11.51 13.45
N LEU A 24 22.07 -10.97 12.99
CA LEU A 24 20.75 -11.60 13.07
C LEU A 24 20.38 -12.43 11.82
N ASN A 25 21.30 -12.63 10.87
CA ASN A 25 21.04 -13.32 9.60
C ASN A 25 19.86 -12.76 8.78
N VAL A 26 19.64 -11.44 8.86
CA VAL A 26 18.58 -10.75 8.11
C VAL A 26 19.00 -10.59 6.65
N ASN A 27 18.14 -11.01 5.72
CA ASN A 27 18.35 -10.80 4.30
C ASN A 27 18.00 -9.35 3.90
N LEU A 28 19.01 -8.49 3.85
CA LEU A 28 18.87 -7.06 3.53
C LEU A 28 18.08 -6.80 2.24
N SER A 29 18.36 -7.56 1.18
CA SER A 29 17.69 -7.34 -0.12
C SER A 29 16.20 -7.66 -0.03
N GLN A 30 15.84 -8.76 0.62
CA GLN A 30 14.44 -9.17 0.77
C GLN A 30 13.68 -8.21 1.70
N THR A 31 14.30 -7.81 2.81
CA THR A 31 13.71 -6.87 3.77
C THR A 31 13.47 -5.50 3.12
N LEU A 32 14.45 -5.00 2.36
CA LEU A 32 14.30 -3.74 1.64
C LEU A 32 13.20 -3.80 0.59
N GLU A 33 13.14 -4.89 -0.19
CA GLU A 33 12.11 -5.10 -1.21
C GLU A 33 10.71 -5.13 -0.59
N ALA A 34 10.52 -5.86 0.50
CA ALA A 34 9.25 -5.93 1.22
C ALA A 34 8.82 -4.57 1.78
N SER A 35 9.72 -3.87 2.47
CA SER A 35 9.44 -2.54 3.01
C SER A 35 9.12 -1.53 1.91
N LEU A 36 9.83 -1.58 0.78
CA LEU A 36 9.58 -0.68 -0.34
C LEU A 36 8.21 -0.94 -0.98
N VAL A 37 7.80 -2.19 -1.10
CA VAL A 37 6.45 -2.56 -1.58
C VAL A 37 5.37 -1.94 -0.68
N GLU A 38 5.53 -2.03 0.64
CA GLU A 38 4.55 -1.44 1.57
C GLU A 38 4.48 0.08 1.48
N VAL A 39 5.63 0.76 1.40
CA VAL A 39 5.69 2.22 1.21
C VAL A 39 5.02 2.62 -0.10
N LEU A 40 5.31 1.94 -1.21
CA LEU A 40 4.70 2.23 -2.51
C LEU A 40 3.19 1.99 -2.52
N ARG A 41 2.74 0.89 -1.91
CA ARG A 41 1.31 0.60 -1.74
C ARG A 41 0.61 1.70 -0.96
N GLN A 42 1.21 2.15 0.14
CA GLN A 42 0.66 3.25 0.93
C GLN A 42 0.55 4.53 0.10
N LYS A 43 1.60 4.90 -0.63
CA LYS A 43 1.60 6.09 -1.48
C LYS A 43 0.56 6.03 -2.60
N GLN A 44 0.39 4.87 -3.22
CA GLN A 44 -0.63 4.67 -4.24
C GLN A 44 -2.04 4.79 -3.65
N ARG A 45 -2.29 4.24 -2.46
CA ARG A 45 -3.57 4.41 -1.76
C ARG A 45 -3.85 5.88 -1.42
N GLU A 46 -2.84 6.60 -0.92
CA GLU A 46 -2.93 8.04 -0.64
C GLU A 46 -3.30 8.83 -1.91
N SER A 47 -2.62 8.57 -3.03
CA SER A 47 -2.90 9.23 -4.32
C SER A 47 -4.31 8.91 -4.80
N TRP A 48 -4.70 7.63 -4.78
CA TRP A 48 -6.01 7.21 -5.25
C TRP A 48 -7.15 7.85 -4.43
N LEU A 49 -7.01 7.91 -3.10
CA LEU A 49 -7.98 8.58 -2.23
C LEU A 49 -8.09 10.07 -2.52
N ALA A 50 -6.97 10.75 -2.80
CA ALA A 50 -6.96 12.16 -3.16
C ALA A 50 -7.67 12.39 -4.50
N GLU A 51 -7.34 11.60 -5.52
CA GLU A 51 -7.93 11.68 -6.86
C GLU A 51 -9.43 11.38 -6.86
N ASN A 52 -9.88 10.43 -6.04
CA ASN A 52 -11.27 9.95 -6.01
C ASN A 52 -12.11 10.63 -4.92
N LYS A 53 -11.56 11.61 -4.21
CA LYS A 53 -12.23 12.26 -3.07
C LYS A 53 -13.63 12.80 -3.43
N ASP A 54 -13.75 13.47 -4.57
CA ASP A 54 -15.01 14.07 -5.00
C ASP A 54 -16.02 13.00 -5.46
N ALA A 55 -15.55 11.95 -6.14
CA ALA A 55 -16.39 10.83 -6.54
C ALA A 55 -16.95 10.07 -5.32
N VAL A 56 -16.09 9.80 -4.33
CA VAL A 56 -16.49 9.19 -3.05
C VAL A 56 -17.48 10.08 -2.31
N LYS A 57 -17.24 11.39 -2.24
CA LYS A 57 -18.16 12.33 -1.60
C LYS A 57 -19.52 12.36 -2.30
N ALA A 58 -19.53 12.45 -3.63
CA ALA A 58 -20.76 12.45 -4.42
C ALA A 58 -21.56 11.15 -4.24
N TYR A 59 -20.86 10.00 -4.23
CA TYR A 59 -21.48 8.71 -3.95
C TYR A 59 -22.08 8.66 -2.54
N ASN A 60 -21.33 9.07 -1.51
CA ASN A 60 -21.82 9.09 -0.13
C ASN A 60 -23.06 9.98 0.02
N SER A 61 -23.03 11.20 -0.55
CA SER A 61 -24.20 12.09 -0.53
C SER A 61 -25.40 11.54 -1.30
N ARG A 62 -25.18 10.72 -2.34
CA ARG A 62 -26.27 10.01 -3.02
C ARG A 62 -26.90 8.97 -2.10
N ILE A 63 -26.09 8.15 -1.44
CA ILE A 63 -26.59 7.13 -0.51
C ILE A 63 -27.34 7.75 0.67
N GLU A 64 -26.83 8.84 1.25
CA GLU A 64 -27.55 9.57 2.32
C GLU A 64 -28.92 10.06 1.89
N LYS A 65 -29.07 10.47 0.62
CA LYS A 65 -30.33 11.02 0.09
C LYS A 65 -31.29 9.93 -0.40
N GLN A 66 -30.77 8.85 -0.97
CA GLN A 66 -31.56 7.88 -1.75
C GLN A 66 -31.61 6.48 -1.10
N GLY A 67 -30.85 6.26 -0.02
CA GLY A 67 -30.65 4.94 0.54
C GLY A 67 -29.72 4.07 -0.31
N LEU A 68 -29.44 2.87 0.18
CA LEU A 68 -28.76 1.82 -0.56
C LEU A 68 -29.77 1.08 -1.43
N PHE A 69 -29.30 0.58 -2.57
CA PHE A 69 -30.11 -0.30 -3.43
C PHE A 69 -30.67 -1.53 -2.68
N SER A 70 -29.92 -2.03 -1.70
CA SER A 70 -30.28 -3.21 -0.92
C SER A 70 -31.09 -2.93 0.34
N ASP A 71 -31.46 -1.68 0.62
CA ASP A 71 -32.21 -1.34 1.85
C ASP A 71 -33.54 -2.08 1.96
N GLY A 72 -34.19 -2.39 0.83
CA GLY A 72 -35.44 -3.18 0.80
C GLY A 72 -35.25 -4.70 0.77
N LEU A 73 -33.99 -5.20 0.70
CA LEU A 73 -33.67 -6.62 0.54
C LEU A 73 -32.99 -7.23 1.78
N ARG A 74 -32.65 -6.41 2.78
CA ARG A 74 -31.97 -6.88 3.98
C ARG A 74 -32.99 -7.49 4.97
N GLN A 75 -32.99 -8.81 5.09
CA GLN A 75 -33.67 -9.55 6.17
C GLN A 75 -32.63 -9.94 7.23
N PHE A 76 -32.90 -9.63 8.51
CA PHE A 76 -32.09 -10.06 9.66
C PHE A 76 -32.69 -11.31 10.29
#